data_AF-A0A0A1M5D8-F1
#
_entry.id   AF-A0A0A1M5D8-F1
#
_cell.length_a   1.000
_cell.length_b   1.000
_cell.length_c   1.000
_cell.angle_alpha   90.00
_cell.angle_beta   90.00
_cell.angle_gamma   90.00
#
_symmetry.space_group_name_H-M   'P 1'
#
loop_
_entity.id
_entity.type
_entity.pdbx_description
1 polymer ?
#
loop_
_entity_poly.entity_id
_entity_poly.type
_entity_poly.pdbx_seq_one_letter_code
_entity_poly.pdbx_strand_id
1 'polypeptide(L)'
;MKSTSENKLQGSNNRSFLLYFIITGFITTILSFFFMGRAIAEGDNDYFGLNFFLLIAVWGLGAILYYLFKIKRVGLFISILPIVFYICRFILSFFI
;
A
#
# COMPACT_ATOMS: atom_id res chain seq x y z
N MET A 1 -12.38 34.93 7.74
CA MET A 1 -12.77 33.83 8.65
C MET A 1 -13.23 32.66 7.81
N LYS A 2 -12.52 31.53 7.81
CA LYS A 2 -13.00 30.31 7.12
C LYS A 2 -14.21 29.77 7.86
N SER A 3 -15.30 29.52 7.14
CA SER A 3 -16.56 29.02 7.67
C SER A 3 -16.35 27.71 8.42
N THR A 4 -17.01 27.56 9.57
CA THR A 4 -17.01 26.35 10.42
C THR A 4 -17.33 25.07 9.64
N SER A 5 -18.03 25.18 8.50
CA SER A 5 -18.31 24.05 7.60
C SER A 5 -17.06 23.54 6.85
N GLU A 6 -16.15 24.42 6.43
CA GLU A 6 -14.94 24.05 5.69
C GLU A 6 -13.95 23.28 6.57
N ASN A 7 -13.82 23.66 7.85
CA ASN A 7 -12.97 22.95 8.80
C ASN A 7 -13.50 21.54 9.12
N LYS A 8 -14.83 21.35 9.19
CA LYS A 8 -15.42 20.01 9.35
C LYS A 8 -15.18 19.11 8.14
N LEU A 9 -15.32 19.65 6.93
CA LEU A 9 -15.08 18.93 5.68
C LEU A 9 -13.61 18.53 5.52
N GLN A 10 -12.69 19.43 5.86
CA GLN A 10 -11.26 19.16 5.81
C GLN A 10 -10.83 18.09 6.84
N GLY A 11 -11.40 18.12 8.04
CA GLY A 11 -11.17 17.09 9.07
C GLY A 11 -11.71 15.70 8.69
N SER A 12 -12.89 15.65 8.06
CA SER A 12 -13.49 14.40 7.56
C SER A 12 -12.62 13.75 6.48
N ASN A 13 -12.22 14.54 5.47
CA ASN A 13 -11.41 14.05 4.36
C ASN A 13 -10.07 13.46 4.83
N ASN A 14 -9.41 14.10 5.80
CA ASN A 14 -8.14 13.59 6.33
C ASN A 14 -8.28 12.22 7.02
N ARG A 15 -9.42 11.95 7.67
CA ARG A 15 -9.71 10.64 8.26
C ARG A 15 -9.90 9.57 7.19
N SER A 16 -10.64 9.89 6.12
CA SER A 16 -10.83 8.97 4.99
C SER A 16 -9.52 8.58 4.33
N PHE A 17 -8.59 9.53 4.13
CA PHE A 17 -7.28 9.23 3.56
C PHE A 17 -6.40 8.43 4.51
N LEU A 18 -6.46 8.71 5.81
CA LEU A 18 -5.75 7.92 6.80
C LEU A 18 -6.21 6.46 6.79
N LEU A 19 -7.52 6.23 6.76
CA LEU A 19 -8.10 4.88 6.62
C LEU A 19 -7.66 4.21 5.32
N TYR A 20 -7.63 4.96 4.20
CA TYR A 20 -7.13 4.44 2.93
C TYR A 20 -5.69 3.94 3.03
N PHE A 21 -4.78 4.72 3.64
CA PHE A 21 -3.39 4.29 3.81
C PHE A 21 -3.26 3.09 4.75
N ILE A 22 -4.01 3.05 5.86
CA ILE A 22 -4.04 1.88 6.74
C ILE A 22 -4.48 0.63 5.98
N ILE A 23 -5.59 0.70 5.24
CA ILE A 23 -6.13 -0.44 4.50
C ILE A 23 -5.16 -0.89 3.40
N THR A 24 -4.64 0.04 2.60
CA THR A 24 -3.69 -0.30 1.52
C THR A 24 -2.38 -0.86 2.07
N GLY A 25 -1.89 -0.35 3.19
CA GLY A 25 -0.69 -0.87 3.86
C GLY A 25 -0.90 -2.26 4.43
N PHE A 26 -2.05 -2.49 5.08
CA PHE A 26 -2.44 -3.79 5.60
C PHE A 26 -2.55 -4.84 4.49
N ILE A 27 -3.25 -4.52 3.40
CA ILE A 27 -3.36 -5.40 2.22
C ILE A 27 -1.98 -5.67 1.61
N THR A 28 -1.18 -4.63 1.39
CA THR A 28 0.17 -4.79 0.83
C THR A 28 1.02 -5.71 1.69
N THR A 29 0.95 -5.55 3.01
CA THR A 29 1.69 -6.38 3.97
C THR A 29 1.23 -7.84 3.89
N ILE A 30 -0.07 -8.12 3.95
CA ILE A 30 -0.62 -9.48 3.85
C ILE A 30 -0.21 -10.13 2.53
N LEU A 31 -0.39 -9.43 1.40
CA LEU A 31 -0.02 -9.96 0.09
C LEU A 31 1.48 -10.21 0.01
N SER A 32 2.30 -9.32 0.58
CA SER A 32 3.75 -9.53 0.66
C SER A 32 4.10 -10.80 1.42
N PHE A 33 3.50 -11.03 2.58
CA PHE A 33 3.71 -12.27 3.34
C PHE A 33 3.19 -13.51 2.60
N PHE A 34 2.04 -13.41 1.92
CA PHE A 34 1.44 -14.52 1.20
C PHE A 34 2.29 -14.96 -0.01
N PHE A 35 2.71 -14.01 -0.85
CA PHE A 35 3.48 -14.30 -2.06
C PHE A 35 4.97 -14.54 -1.82
N MET A 36 5.54 -13.98 -0.76
CA MET A 36 6.94 -14.22 -0.41
C MET A 36 7.11 -15.45 0.45
N GLY A 37 6.16 -15.69 1.36
CA GLY A 37 6.26 -16.75 2.36
C GLY A 37 5.79 -18.12 1.91
N ARG A 38 5.41 -18.34 0.63
CA ARG A 38 4.78 -19.58 0.14
C ARG A 38 3.88 -20.22 1.22
N ALA A 39 2.79 -19.54 1.54
CA ALA A 39 1.75 -20.02 2.45
C ALA A 39 2.24 -20.65 3.77
N ILE A 40 3.21 -20.07 4.49
CA ILE A 40 3.66 -20.50 5.84
C ILE A 40 4.22 -21.95 5.91
N ALA A 41 4.09 -22.76 4.86
CA ALA A 41 4.22 -24.22 4.93
C ALA A 41 5.09 -24.86 3.84
N GLU A 42 5.48 -24.15 2.77
CA GLU A 42 6.14 -24.79 1.60
C GLU A 42 7.45 -24.13 1.12
N GLY A 43 8.31 -23.65 2.02
CA GLY A 43 9.54 -22.97 1.58
C GLY A 43 10.79 -23.27 2.40
N ASP A 44 11.60 -24.22 1.96
CA ASP A 44 12.99 -24.47 2.41
C ASP A 44 13.98 -23.32 2.05
N ASN A 45 13.49 -22.11 1.80
CA ASN A 45 14.30 -20.96 1.42
C ASN A 45 14.21 -19.88 2.51
N ASP A 46 15.18 -19.89 3.43
CA ASP A 46 15.30 -18.99 4.60
C ASP A 46 15.53 -17.50 4.27
N TYR A 47 15.44 -17.10 3.01
CA TYR A 47 15.71 -15.73 2.59
C TYR A 47 14.43 -14.98 2.26
N PHE A 48 14.01 -14.11 3.18
CA PHE A 48 13.21 -12.93 2.83
C PHE A 48 14.01 -12.09 1.84
N GLY A 49 13.89 -12.39 0.55
CA GLY A 49 14.57 -11.66 -0.51
C GLY A 49 14.23 -10.16 -0.48
N LEU A 50 15.17 -9.32 -0.91
CA LEU A 50 15.03 -7.86 -0.99
C LEU A 50 13.71 -7.38 -1.65
N ASN A 51 13.16 -8.19 -2.56
CA ASN A 51 11.88 -7.94 -3.23
C ASN A 51 10.69 -7.82 -2.26
N PHE A 52 10.74 -8.46 -1.09
CA PHE A 52 9.70 -8.33 -0.04
C PHE A 52 9.65 -6.91 0.51
N PHE A 53 10.79 -6.38 0.91
CA PHE A 53 10.89 -5.03 1.47
C PHE A 53 10.67 -3.96 0.42
N LEU A 54 10.97 -4.25 -0.86
CA LEU A 54 10.83 -3.29 -1.95
C LEU A 54 9.38 -2.83 -2.11
N LEU A 55 8.40 -3.75 -2.10
CA LEU A 55 6.99 -3.40 -2.30
C LEU A 55 6.38 -2.68 -1.09
N ILE A 56 6.84 -3.03 0.12
CA ILE A 56 6.51 -2.29 1.35
C ILE A 56 7.12 -0.89 1.30
N ALA A 57 8.36 -0.75 0.83
CA ALA A 57 9.02 0.54 0.67
C ALA A 57 8.32 1.41 -0.39
N VAL A 58 7.86 0.84 -1.49
CA VAL A 58 7.07 1.54 -2.51
C VAL A 58 5.75 2.05 -1.91
N TRP A 59 5.03 1.24 -1.13
CA TRP A 59 3.85 1.71 -0.42
C TRP A 59 4.18 2.87 0.54
N GLY A 60 5.25 2.73 1.33
CA GLY A 60 5.73 3.74 2.26
C GLY A 60 6.10 5.05 1.55
N LEU A 61 6.70 4.97 0.37
CA LEU A 61 7.03 6.12 -0.47
C LEU A 61 5.76 6.85 -0.93
N GLY A 62 4.69 6.12 -1.28
CA GLY A 62 3.38 6.69 -1.55
C GLY A 62 2.80 7.46 -0.36
N ALA A 63 2.90 6.90 0.85
CA ALA A 63 2.47 7.56 2.08
C ALA A 63 3.30 8.82 2.38
N ILE A 64 4.62 8.75 2.23
CA ILE A 64 5.53 9.89 2.42
C ILE A 64 5.20 11.01 1.43
N LEU A 65 5.01 10.71 0.15
CA LEU A 65 4.63 11.70 -0.85
C LEU A 65 3.28 12.36 -0.54
N TYR A 66 2.33 11.59 -0.01
CA TYR A 66 1.02 12.10 0.36
C TYR A 66 1.09 13.05 1.58
N TYR A 67 1.74 12.63 2.66
CA TYR A 67 1.73 13.35 3.94
C TYR A 67 2.84 14.40 4.06
N LEU A 68 4.06 14.09 3.63
CA LEU A 68 5.22 14.96 3.79
C LEU A 68 5.30 16.01 2.67
N PHE A 69 5.19 15.55 1.42
CA PHE A 69 5.34 16.41 0.24
C PHE A 69 4.02 17.01 -0.26
N LYS A 70 2.87 16.63 0.35
CA LYS A 70 1.53 17.09 -0.01
C LYS A 70 1.15 16.82 -1.48
N ILE A 71 1.84 15.90 -2.16
CA ILE A 71 1.56 15.51 -3.55
C ILE A 71 0.48 14.43 -3.54
N LYS A 72 -0.74 14.84 -3.17
CA LYS A 72 -1.84 13.93 -2.82
C LYS A 72 -2.16 12.90 -3.90
N ARG A 73 -2.27 13.32 -5.16
CA ARG A 73 -2.65 12.43 -6.27
C ARG A 73 -1.59 11.35 -6.49
N VAL A 74 -0.32 11.75 -6.58
CA VAL A 74 0.80 10.85 -6.83
C VAL A 74 0.98 9.87 -5.66
N GLY A 75 0.87 10.35 -4.42
CA GLY A 75 0.95 9.50 -3.23
C GLY A 75 -0.12 8.40 -3.22
N LEU A 76 -1.36 8.72 -3.58
CA LEU A 76 -2.45 7.75 -3.71
C LEU A 76 -2.17 6.69 -4.78
N PHE A 77 -1.71 7.10 -5.97
CA PHE A 77 -1.38 6.16 -7.05
C PHE A 77 -0.21 5.25 -6.69
N ILE A 78 0.83 5.77 -6.03
CA ILE A 78 1.99 4.97 -5.66
C ILE A 78 1.63 3.98 -4.55
N SER A 79 0.75 4.35 -3.60
CA SER A 79 0.33 3.45 -2.53
C SER A 79 -0.50 2.25 -2.99
N ILE A 80 -1.18 2.32 -4.14
CA ILE A 80 -1.94 1.18 -4.67
C ILE A 80 -1.09 0.28 -5.58
N LEU A 81 0.04 0.79 -6.08
CA LEU A 81 0.92 0.09 -7.02
C LEU A 81 1.34 -1.32 -6.54
N PRO A 82 1.72 -1.52 -5.27
CA PRO A 82 2.09 -2.84 -4.77
C PRO A 82 0.95 -3.86 -4.85
N ILE A 83 -0.28 -3.41 -4.56
CA ILE A 83 -1.48 -4.26 -4.62
C ILE A 83 -1.74 -4.69 -6.06
N VAL A 84 -1.68 -3.73 -7.01
CA VAL A 84 -1.84 -4.02 -8.44
C VAL A 84 -0.77 -5.01 -8.91
N PHE A 85 0.49 -4.81 -8.51
CA PHE A 85 1.58 -5.73 -8.84
C PHE A 85 1.28 -7.17 -8.37
N TYR A 86 0.82 -7.35 -7.13
CA TYR A 86 0.44 -8.67 -6.61
C TYR A 86 -0.73 -9.30 -7.36
N ILE A 87 -1.76 -8.52 -7.71
CA ILE A 87 -2.90 -9.01 -8.50
C ILE A 87 -2.44 -9.46 -9.88
N CYS A 88 -1.62 -8.66 -10.57
CA CYS A 88 -1.07 -9.04 -11.87
C CYS A 88 -0.24 -10.32 -11.78
N ARG A 89 0.62 -10.44 -10.76
CA ARG A 89 1.42 -11.65 -10.53
C ARG A 89 0.54 -12.87 -10.28
N PHE A 90 -0.53 -12.72 -9.49
CA PHE A 90 -1.50 -13.79 -9.23
C PHE A 90 -2.15 -14.29 -10.51
N ILE A 91 -2.67 -13.36 -11.33
CA ILE A 91 -3.32 -13.66 -12.60
C ILE A 91 -2.34 -14.38 -13.53
N LEU A 92 -1.14 -13.82 -13.72
CA LEU A 92 -0.11 -14.42 -14.57
C LEU A 92 0.25 -15.84 -14.12
N SER A 93 0.38 -16.08 -12.82
CA SER A 93 0.68 -17.40 -12.26
C SER A 93 -0.45 -18.43 -12.46
N PHE A 94 -1.68 -18.00 -12.76
CA PHE A 94 -2.81 -18.90 -13.01
C PHE A 94 -2.97 -19.24 -14.49
N PHE A 95 -2.58 -18.34 -15.40
CA PHE A 95 -2.74 -18.50 -16.85
C PHE A 95 -1.49 -19.00 -17.58
N ILE A 96 -0.31 -18.87 -16.97
CA ILE A 96 0.98 -19.39 -17.45
C ILE A 96 1.40 -20.56 -16.57
#